data_AF-A0A932M0W4-F1
#
_entry.id   AF-A0A932M0W4-F1
#
_cell.length_a   1.000
_cell.length_b   1.000
_cell.length_c   1.000
_cell.angle_alpha   90.00
_cell.angle_beta   90.00
_cell.angle_gamma   90.00
#
_symmetry.space_group_name_H-M   'P 1'
#
loop_
_entity.id
_entity.type
_entity.pdbx_description
1 polymer ?
#
loop_
_entity_poly.entity_id
_entity_poly.type
_entity_poly.pdbx_seq_one_letter_code
_entity_poly.pdbx_strand_id
1 'polypeptide(L)' 'MKATVRKKTYNLDGRMIAKVRRLLNAKTDTEAIHRALQKTVEDQEIQESLDRLLREGRFRTTYR' A
#
# COMPACT_ATOMS: atom_id res chain seq x y z
N MET A 1 17.73 -10.32 -3.44
CA MET A 1 17.82 -10.67 -2.01
C MET A 1 16.64 -11.58 -1.66
N LYS A 2 16.85 -12.78 -1.12
CA LYS A 2 15.74 -13.60 -0.63
C LYS A 2 15.17 -12.87 0.59
N ALA A 3 14.05 -12.17 0.42
CA ALA A 3 13.32 -11.63 1.56
C ALA A 3 13.13 -12.78 2.55
N THR A 4 13.53 -12.60 3.80
CA THR A 4 13.41 -13.61 4.85
C THR A 4 11.94 -13.77 5.21
N VAL A 5 11.20 -14.50 4.38
CA VAL A 5 9.79 -14.81 4.60
C VAL A 5 9.70 -15.71 5.83
N ARG A 6 9.09 -15.18 6.91
CA ARG A 6 8.84 -15.93 8.14
C ARG A 6 7.35 -16.17 8.30
N LYS A 7 6.96 -17.41 8.56
CA LYS A 7 5.58 -17.76 8.92
C LYS A 7 5.23 -17.10 10.25
N LYS A 8 4.08 -16.42 10.28
CA LYS A 8 3.52 -15.79 11.48
C LYS A 8 2.03 -16.11 11.55
N THR A 9 1.52 -16.34 12.74
CA THR A 9 0.11 -16.66 12.99
C THR A 9 -0.54 -15.43 13.63
N TYR A 10 -1.59 -14.92 13.00
CA TYR A 10 -2.32 -13.73 13.45
C TYR A 10 -3.82 -13.96 13.35
N ASN A 11 -4.57 -13.36 14.28
CA ASN A 11 -6.02 -13.25 14.16
C ASN A 11 -6.33 -12.10 13.20
N LEU A 12 -7.00 -12.41 12.09
CA LEU A 12 -7.37 -11.44 11.07
C LEU A 12 -8.88 -11.47 10.87
N ASP A 13 -9.46 -10.33 10.51
CA ASP A 13 -10.84 -10.27 10.08
C ASP A 13 -10.99 -10.95 8.70
N GLY A 14 -11.68 -12.09 8.68
CA GLY A 14 -11.93 -12.86 7.47
C GLY A 14 -12.71 -12.07 6.40
N ARG A 15 -13.60 -11.15 6.81
CA ARG A 15 -14.34 -10.31 5.85
C ARG A 15 -13.40 -9.34 5.15
N MET A 16 -12.47 -8.75 5.89
CA MET A 16 -11.49 -7.83 5.35
C MET A 16 -10.51 -8.54 4.40
N ILE A 17 -10.02 -9.73 4.76
CA ILE A 17 -9.15 -10.54 3.89
C ILE A 17 -9.86 -10.95 2.59
N ALA A 18 -11.13 -11.35 2.66
CA ALA A 18 -11.91 -11.66 1.47
C ALA A 18 -12.06 -10.44 0.54
N LYS A 19 -12.28 -9.24 1.11
CA LYS A 19 -12.36 -8.00 0.33
C LYS A 19 -11.03 -7.65 -0.31
N VAL A 20 -9.93 -7.72 0.43
CA VAL A 20 -8.58 -7.42 -0.06
C VAL A 20 -8.17 -8.39 -1.17
N ARG A 21 -8.49 -9.69 -1.04
CA ARG A 21 -8.23 -10.68 -2.11
C ARG A 21 -8.93 -10.35 -3.42
N ARG A 22 -10.20 -9.95 -3.36
CA ARG A 22 -10.96 -9.53 -4.54
C ARG A 22 -10.40 -8.25 -5.14
N LEU A 23 -10.11 -7.26 -4.30
CA LEU A 23 -9.57 -5.96 -4.72
C LEU A 23 -8.22 -6.10 -5.43
N LEU A 24 -7.31 -6.90 -4.86
CA LEU A 24 -5.94 -7.07 -5.36
C LEU A 24 -5.80 -8.25 -6.32
N ASN A 25 -6.90 -8.89 -6.70
CA ASN A 25 -6.95 -10.11 -7.51
C ASN A 25 -5.92 -11.17 -7.07
N ALA A 26 -5.86 -11.41 -5.76
CA ALA A 26 -4.88 -12.30 -5.14
C ALA A 26 -5.43 -13.73 -5.01
N LYS A 27 -4.60 -14.72 -5.35
CA LYS A 27 -4.97 -16.14 -5.31
C LYS A 27 -5.02 -16.67 -3.88
N THR A 28 -4.14 -16.17 -3.00
CA THR A 28 -4.04 -16.63 -1.60
C THR A 28 -4.15 -15.47 -0.61
N ASP A 29 -4.51 -15.76 0.64
CA ASP A 29 -4.54 -14.79 1.73
C ASP A 29 -3.14 -14.19 1.96
N THR A 30 -2.10 -15.02 1.92
CA THR A 30 -0.70 -14.60 2.04
C THR A 30 -0.33 -13.60 0.94
N GLU A 31 -0.69 -13.89 -0.31
CA GLU A 31 -0.44 -12.98 -1.43
C GLU A 31 -1.20 -11.65 -1.28
N ALA A 32 -2.45 -11.70 -0.85
CA ALA A 32 -3.24 -10.50 -0.57
C ALA A 32 -2.58 -9.64 0.52
N ILE A 33 -2.13 -10.26 1.62
CA ILE A 33 -1.44 -9.56 2.72
C ILE A 33 -0.13 -8.94 2.22
N HIS A 34 0.69 -9.68 1.48
CA HIS A 34 1.94 -9.14 0.94
C HIS A 34 1.72 -7.97 0.01
N ARG A 35 0.79 -8.08 -0.95
CA ARG A 35 0.45 -6.99 -1.88
C ARG A 35 -0.12 -5.77 -1.14
N ALA A 36 -0.97 -5.99 -0.14
CA ALA A 36 -1.51 -4.91 0.66
C ALA A 36 -0.42 -4.17 1.45
N LEU A 37 0.49 -4.90 2.11
CA LEU A 37 1.61 -4.31 2.84
C LEU A 37 2.54 -3.52 1.92
N GLN A 38 2.87 -4.08 0.75
CA GLN A 38 3.69 -3.39 -0.25
C GLN A 38 3.00 -2.11 -0.72
N LYS A 39 1.71 -2.19 -1.07
CA LYS A 39 0.93 -1.03 -1.49
C LYS A 39 0.89 0.07 -0.42
N THR A 40 0.76 -0.27 0.86
CA THR A 40 0.78 0.72 1.94
C THR A 40 2.09 1.48 2.02
N VAL A 41 3.22 0.80 1.79
CA VAL A 41 4.54 1.46 1.75
C VAL A 41 4.65 2.37 0.53
N GLU A 42 4.27 1.86 -0.65
CA GLU A 42 4.29 2.63 -1.90
C GLU A 42 3.39 3.88 -1.81
N ASP A 43 2.19 3.75 -1.27
CA ASP A 43 1.25 4.87 -1.11
C ASP A 43 1.82 5.95 -0.18
N GLN A 44 2.52 5.56 0.89
CA GLN A 44 3.21 6.51 1.79
C GLN A 44 4.36 7.23 1.08
N GLU A 45 5.19 6.50 0.33
CA GLU A 45 6.30 7.08 -0.44
C GLU A 45 5.80 8.05 -1.52
N ILE A 46 4.70 7.72 -2.20
CA ILE A 46 4.02 8.59 -3.15
C ILE A 46 3.53 9.85 -2.45
N GLN A 47 2.87 9.71 -1.30
CA GLN A 47 2.35 10.85 -0.55
C GLN A 47 3.48 11.79 -0.09
N GLU A 48 4.58 11.25 0.44
CA GLU A 48 5.74 12.05 0.82
C GLU A 48 6.39 12.75 -0.38
N SER A 49 6.46 12.07 -1.53
CA SER A 49 7.00 12.65 -2.77
C SER A 49 6.11 13.79 -3.27
N LEU A 50 4.79 13.62 -3.21
CA LEU A 50 3.81 14.66 -3.52
C LEU A 50 3.95 15.85 -2.56
N ASP A 51 4.08 15.60 -1.26
CA ASP A 51 4.24 16.65 -0.25
C ASP A 51 5.53 17.44 -0.46
N ARG A 52 6.65 16.78 -0.79
CA ARG A 52 7.91 17.46 -1.14
C ARG A 52 7.74 18.29 -2.41
N LEU A 53 7.12 17.73 -3.45
CA LEU A 53 6.86 18.43 -4.70
C LEU A 53 5.96 19.67 -4.49
N LEU A 54 4.94 19.58 -3.63
CA LEU A 54 4.08 20.71 -3.28
C LEU A 54 4.81 21.79 -2.46
N ARG A 55 5.81 21.40 -1.65
CA ARG A 55 6.61 22.34 -0.84
C ARG A 55 7.71 23.03 -1.64
N GLU A 56 8.37 22.31 -2.55
CA GLU A 56 9.43 22.82 -3.43
C GLU A 56 8.84 23.54 -4.66
N GLY A 57 7.66 23.09 -5.08
CA GLY A 57 6.90 23.59 -6.21
C GLY A 57 6.08 24.82 -5.86
N ARG A 58 6.46 25.92 -6.48
CA ARG A 58 5.75 27.19 -6.59
C ARG A 58 4.34 27.03 -7.22
N PHE A 59 3.40 26.33 -6.57
CA PHE A 59 1.97 26.41 -6.92
C PHE A 59 1.35 27.71 -6.37
N ARG A 60 2.01 28.84 -6.65
CA ARG A 60 1.31 30.12 -6.75
C ARG A 60 0.92 30.24 -8.22
N THR A 61 -0.34 30.59 -8.48
CA THR A 61 -0.92 30.91 -9.81
C THR A 61 -1.21 29.65 -10.67
N THR A 62 -2.40 29.29 -11.14
CA THR A 62 -3.72 29.94 -11.30
C THR A 62 -4.71 28.85 -11.70
N TYR A 63 -5.87 28.75 -11.06
CA TYR A 63 -7.11 28.43 -11.76
C TYR A 63 -8.17 29.38 -11.20
N ARG A 64 -8.53 30.36 -12.05
CA ARG A 64 -9.66 31.27 -11.86
C ARG A 64 -10.82 30.69 -12.65
#